data_AF-A0A938UWZ4-F1
#
_entry.id   AF-A0A938UWZ4-F1
#
_cell.length_a   1.000
_cell.length_b   1.000
_cell.length_c   1.000
_cell.angle_alpha   90.00
_cell.angle_beta   90.00
_cell.angle_gamma   90.00
#
_symmetry.space_group_name_H-M   'P 1'
#
loop_
_entity.id
_entity.type
_entity.pdbx_description
1 polymer ?
#
loop_
_entity_poly.entity_id
_entity_poly.type
_entity_poly.pdbx_seq_one_letter_code
_entity_poly.pdbx_strand_id
1 'polypeptide(L)'
;VSREEAIRSIEAGIELVEEELPKGIDIIGTGDMGIGNTTPSSAIASVITGADVAIVTGKGTGLDEAGWRRKVEVIEKAIRVNQPNPKDGIDVLSKVGGYEIGGIAGLILAGARYQIPVVIDGFISGAAALIAHSLSPEVKPYLIASHQSAEPGHKKVLEYLGLKPLFNLDLRLGEGTGSAIGIFLVEASLKILNEMATFTEAGVSEKIENT
;
A
#
# COMPACT_ATOMS: atom_id res chain seq x y z
N VAL A 1 0.03 20.07 -5.97
CA VAL A 1 0.50 19.50 -7.25
C VAL A 1 -0.60 19.79 -8.27
N SER A 2 -0.30 20.21 -9.50
CA SER A 2 -1.37 20.38 -10.50
C SER A 2 -2.03 19.03 -10.80
N ARG A 3 -3.23 19.02 -11.37
CA ARG A 3 -3.89 17.76 -11.74
C ARG A 3 -3.03 16.99 -12.76
N GLU A 4 -2.46 17.70 -13.72
CA GLU A 4 -1.56 17.17 -14.75
C GLU A 4 -0.28 16.62 -14.15
N GLU A 5 0.30 17.28 -13.15
CA GLU A 5 1.46 16.78 -12.43
C GLU A 5 1.16 15.51 -11.62
N ALA A 6 -0.03 15.41 -11.02
CA ALA A 6 -0.46 14.21 -10.32
C ALA A 6 -0.62 13.03 -11.30
N ILE A 7 -1.22 13.27 -12.47
CA ILE A 7 -1.31 12.27 -13.55
C ILE A 7 0.08 11.83 -13.99
N ARG A 8 0.99 12.77 -14.26
CA ARG A 8 2.38 12.45 -14.66
C ARG A 8 3.11 11.61 -13.61
N SER A 9 2.86 11.84 -12.33
CA SER A 9 3.47 11.00 -11.28
C SER A 9 2.95 9.56 -11.29
N ILE A 10 1.68 9.36 -11.63
CA ILE A 10 1.09 8.03 -11.81
C ILE A 10 1.66 7.38 -13.08
N GLU A 11 1.70 8.11 -14.19
CA GLU A 11 2.26 7.64 -15.46
C GLU A 11 3.72 7.20 -15.29
N ALA A 12 4.54 7.93 -14.54
CA ALA A 12 5.92 7.54 -14.25
C ALA A 12 6.00 6.17 -13.53
N GLY A 13 5.08 5.87 -12.62
CA GLY A 13 5.00 4.55 -11.99
C GLY A 13 4.58 3.45 -12.96
N ILE A 14 3.68 3.75 -13.90
CA ILE A 14 3.25 2.80 -14.93
C ILE A 14 4.41 2.49 -15.88
N GLU A 15 5.09 3.53 -16.39
CA GLU A 15 6.23 3.42 -17.30
C GLU A 15 7.34 2.55 -16.71
N LEU A 16 7.64 2.69 -15.42
CA LEU A 16 8.64 1.84 -14.74
C LEU A 16 8.30 0.35 -14.79
N VAL A 17 7.03 -0.04 -14.63
CA VAL A 17 6.65 -1.45 -14.75
C VAL A 17 6.78 -1.90 -16.20
N GLU A 18 6.32 -1.08 -17.15
CA GLU A 18 6.39 -1.38 -18.58
C GLU A 18 7.83 -1.57 -19.08
N GLU A 19 8.79 -0.82 -18.54
CA GLU A 19 10.23 -0.98 -18.81
C GLU A 19 10.83 -2.28 -18.24
N GLU A 20 10.25 -2.84 -17.18
CA GLU A 20 10.68 -4.08 -16.55
C GLU A 20 10.00 -5.33 -17.14
N LEU A 21 8.86 -5.19 -17.84
CA LEU A 21 8.17 -6.32 -18.48
C LEU A 21 9.07 -7.16 -19.41
N PRO A 22 9.88 -6.58 -20.33
CA PRO A 22 10.76 -7.36 -21.19
C PRO A 22 11.88 -8.09 -20.44
N LYS A 23 12.15 -7.68 -19.19
CA LYS A 23 13.15 -8.29 -18.30
C LYS A 23 12.56 -9.44 -17.47
N GLY A 24 11.26 -9.68 -17.57
CA GLY A 24 10.59 -10.81 -16.95
C GLY A 24 10.17 -10.58 -15.50
N ILE A 25 9.87 -9.33 -15.11
CA ILE A 25 9.31 -9.03 -13.79
C ILE A 25 8.02 -9.84 -13.54
N ASP A 26 7.96 -10.53 -12.42
CA ASP A 26 6.88 -11.45 -12.03
C ASP A 26 6.25 -11.12 -10.67
N ILE A 27 6.86 -10.20 -9.91
CA ILE A 27 6.35 -9.66 -8.65
C ILE A 27 6.88 -8.23 -8.44
N ILE A 28 6.05 -7.36 -7.89
CA ILE A 28 6.42 -5.97 -7.58
C ILE A 28 6.42 -5.77 -6.06
N GLY A 29 7.49 -5.20 -5.52
CA GLY A 29 7.53 -4.67 -4.15
C GLY A 29 7.51 -3.15 -4.18
N THR A 30 6.59 -2.51 -3.44
CA THR A 30 6.54 -1.05 -3.39
C THR A 30 7.40 -0.51 -2.25
N GLY A 31 8.07 0.63 -2.45
CA GLY A 31 8.74 1.35 -1.37
C GLY A 31 8.64 2.85 -1.55
N ASP A 32 8.84 3.58 -0.47
CA ASP A 32 8.81 5.04 -0.46
C ASP A 32 10.06 5.62 0.20
N MET A 33 10.43 6.83 -0.19
CA MET A 33 11.41 7.63 0.54
C MET A 33 11.01 9.10 0.41
N GLY A 34 10.68 9.74 1.53
CA GLY A 34 10.29 11.16 1.52
C GLY A 34 10.13 11.73 2.92
N ILE A 35 10.90 12.77 3.25
CA ILE A 35 10.75 13.43 4.54
C ILE A 35 9.38 14.10 4.62
N GLY A 36 8.58 13.68 5.61
CA GLY A 36 7.27 14.26 5.90
C GLY A 36 6.08 13.63 5.15
N ASN A 37 6.31 12.61 4.32
CA ASN A 37 5.29 11.94 3.51
C ASN A 37 4.19 11.19 4.31
N THR A 38 4.40 10.95 5.61
CA THR A 38 3.32 10.47 6.50
C THR A 38 2.19 11.49 6.65
N THR A 39 2.45 12.77 6.44
CA THR A 39 1.44 13.85 6.49
C THR A 39 0.45 13.76 5.31
N PRO A 40 0.88 13.79 4.03
CA PRO A 40 -0.02 13.58 2.90
C PRO A 40 -0.66 12.18 2.94
N SER A 41 0.05 11.14 3.38
CA SER A 41 -0.53 9.80 3.54
C SER A 41 -1.70 9.77 4.53
N SER A 42 -1.59 10.50 5.66
CA SER A 42 -2.68 10.66 6.62
C SER A 42 -3.86 11.44 6.04
N ALA A 43 -3.58 12.47 5.22
CA ALA A 43 -4.62 13.23 4.54
C ALA A 43 -5.39 12.36 3.54
N ILE A 44 -4.69 11.61 2.69
CA ILE A 44 -5.28 10.67 1.73
C ILE A 44 -6.13 9.62 2.46
N ALA A 45 -5.57 8.99 3.50
CA ALA A 45 -6.27 7.98 4.27
C ALA A 45 -7.55 8.54 4.89
N SER A 46 -7.49 9.72 5.53
CA SER A 46 -8.68 10.37 6.11
C SER A 46 -9.74 10.67 5.05
N VAL A 47 -9.34 11.28 3.93
CA VAL A 47 -10.27 11.68 2.86
C VAL A 47 -10.97 10.47 2.24
N ILE A 48 -10.23 9.43 1.86
CA ILE A 48 -10.79 8.28 1.13
C ILE A 48 -11.56 7.34 2.06
N THR A 49 -11.04 7.08 3.27
CA THR A 49 -11.69 6.15 4.20
C THR A 49 -12.81 6.79 5.02
N GLY A 50 -12.85 8.13 5.08
CA GLY A 50 -13.75 8.88 5.95
C GLY A 50 -13.38 8.85 7.44
N ALA A 51 -12.23 8.28 7.79
CA ALA A 51 -11.75 8.26 9.17
C ALA A 51 -11.26 9.65 9.64
N ASP A 52 -11.45 9.95 10.92
CA ASP A 52 -10.94 11.19 11.51
C ASP A 52 -9.42 11.31 11.35
N VAL A 53 -8.95 12.53 11.06
CA VAL A 53 -7.52 12.81 10.88
C VAL A 53 -6.70 12.36 12.09
N ALA A 54 -7.21 12.60 13.30
CA ALA A 54 -6.56 12.18 14.55
C ALA A 54 -6.38 10.66 14.66
N ILE A 55 -7.26 9.85 14.06
CA ILE A 55 -7.17 8.38 14.09
C ILE A 55 -6.09 7.88 13.14
N VAL A 56 -5.98 8.49 11.95
CA VAL A 56 -5.05 8.03 10.91
C VAL A 56 -3.65 8.65 11.01
N THR A 57 -3.48 9.67 11.84
CA THR A 57 -2.21 10.39 11.99
C THR A 57 -1.38 9.82 13.13
N GLY A 58 -0.24 9.22 12.81
CA GLY A 58 0.75 8.80 13.80
C GLY A 58 1.75 9.89 14.18
N LYS A 59 2.53 9.60 15.22
CA LYS A 59 3.64 10.44 15.71
C LYS A 59 4.86 10.42 14.78
N GLY A 60 4.89 9.54 13.76
CA GLY A 60 6.01 9.44 12.81
C GLY A 60 7.34 9.16 13.52
N THR A 61 8.36 9.94 13.18
CA THR A 61 9.73 9.86 13.71
C THR A 61 9.89 10.37 15.16
N GLY A 62 8.86 10.27 15.99
CA GLY A 62 8.94 10.52 17.43
C GLY A 62 8.42 11.88 17.90
N LEU A 63 7.39 12.44 17.26
CA LEU A 63 6.74 13.67 17.75
C LEU A 63 6.17 13.50 19.16
N ASP A 64 6.27 14.57 19.96
CA ASP A 64 5.56 14.68 21.23
C ASP A 64 4.06 14.96 21.02
N GLU A 65 3.30 15.04 22.11
CA GLU A 65 1.85 15.24 22.04
C GLU A 65 1.46 16.57 21.37
N ALA A 66 2.22 17.63 21.63
CA ALA A 66 1.98 18.95 21.03
C ALA A 66 2.31 18.95 19.52
N GLY A 67 3.41 18.30 19.13
CA GLY A 67 3.80 18.11 17.74
C GLY A 67 2.80 17.27 16.96
N TRP A 68 2.28 16.21 17.59
CA TRP A 68 1.21 15.41 16.99
C TRP A 68 -0.07 16.21 16.77
N ARG A 69 -0.55 16.98 17.76
CA ARG A 69 -1.73 17.85 17.60
C ARG A 69 -1.55 18.86 16.47
N ARG A 70 -0.38 19.49 16.40
CA ARG A 70 -0.06 20.43 15.31
C ARG A 70 -0.07 19.74 13.94
N LYS A 71 0.42 18.50 13.86
CA LYS A 71 0.37 17.71 12.61
C LYS A 71 -1.08 17.44 12.21
N VAL A 72 -1.94 17.04 13.13
CA VAL A 72 -3.38 16.85 12.91
C VAL A 72 -4.03 18.14 12.40
N GLU A 73 -3.81 19.27 13.08
CA GLU A 73 -4.36 20.58 12.69
C GLU A 73 -3.91 21.01 11.28
N VAL A 74 -2.65 20.74 10.92
CA VAL A 74 -2.12 21.02 9.58
C VAL A 74 -2.83 20.18 8.52
N ILE A 75 -3.04 18.89 8.78
CA ILE A 75 -3.74 17.99 7.85
C ILE A 75 -5.20 18.41 7.70
N GLU A 76 -5.91 18.68 8.79
CA GLU A 76 -7.30 19.17 8.76
C GLU A 76 -7.42 20.49 7.98
N LYS A 77 -6.46 21.41 8.19
CA LYS A 77 -6.40 22.66 7.42
C LYS A 77 -6.18 22.39 5.94
N ALA A 78 -5.26 21.49 5.58
CA ALA A 78 -4.99 21.14 4.19
C ALA A 78 -6.22 20.55 3.50
N ILE A 79 -6.95 19.64 4.16
CA ILE A 79 -8.19 19.07 3.63
C ILE A 79 -9.26 20.16 3.47
N ARG A 80 -9.46 21.02 4.49
CA ARG A 80 -10.47 22.08 4.45
C ARG A 80 -10.23 23.11 3.35
N VAL A 81 -8.97 23.52 3.13
CA VAL A 81 -8.60 24.52 2.12
C VAL A 81 -8.71 23.94 0.71
N ASN A 82 -8.27 22.71 0.50
CA ASN A 82 -8.21 22.14 -0.85
C ASN A 82 -9.51 21.42 -1.27
N GLN A 83 -10.33 20.98 -0.31
CA GLN A 83 -11.59 20.27 -0.56
C GLN A 83 -11.44 19.12 -1.58
N PRO A 84 -10.61 18.10 -1.29
CA PRO A 84 -10.45 16.96 -2.19
C PRO A 84 -11.73 16.13 -2.28
N ASN A 85 -12.10 15.72 -3.49
CA ASN A 85 -13.23 14.83 -3.75
C ASN A 85 -12.81 13.38 -3.47
N PRO A 86 -13.36 12.71 -2.44
CA PRO A 86 -12.94 11.35 -2.07
C PRO A 86 -13.23 10.27 -3.13
N LYS A 87 -14.05 10.59 -4.15
CA LYS A 87 -14.37 9.68 -5.26
C LYS A 87 -13.48 9.88 -6.50
N ASP A 88 -12.57 10.84 -6.48
CA ASP A 88 -11.64 11.12 -7.57
C ASP A 88 -10.20 11.04 -7.03
N GLY A 89 -9.57 9.87 -7.20
CA GLY A 89 -8.21 9.62 -6.69
C GLY A 89 -7.17 10.61 -7.23
N ILE A 90 -7.32 11.12 -8.45
CA ILE A 90 -6.41 12.13 -9.01
C ILE A 90 -6.64 13.49 -8.32
N ASP A 91 -7.89 13.86 -8.04
CA ASP A 91 -8.20 15.08 -7.28
C ASP A 91 -7.62 15.01 -5.86
N VAL A 92 -7.78 13.88 -5.16
CA VAL A 92 -7.17 13.66 -3.84
C VAL A 92 -5.65 13.78 -3.92
N LEU A 93 -5.00 13.08 -4.86
CA LEU A 93 -3.55 13.08 -5.02
C LEU A 93 -3.01 14.49 -5.32
N SER A 94 -3.63 15.22 -6.25
CA SER A 94 -3.18 16.56 -6.65
C SER A 94 -3.27 17.59 -5.50
N LYS A 95 -4.30 17.48 -4.66
CA LYS A 95 -4.63 18.44 -3.60
C LYS A 95 -3.91 18.20 -2.29
N VAL A 96 -3.77 16.93 -1.86
CA VAL A 96 -3.25 16.58 -0.53
C VAL A 96 -2.23 15.43 -0.55
N GLY A 97 -1.83 14.96 -1.73
CA GLY A 97 -0.86 13.87 -1.90
C GLY A 97 0.59 14.31 -2.11
N GLY A 98 1.40 13.38 -2.63
CA GLY A 98 2.82 13.56 -2.95
C GLY A 98 3.19 12.78 -4.22
N TYR A 99 4.27 13.19 -4.90
CA TYR A 99 4.69 12.58 -6.16
C TYR A 99 5.06 11.10 -6.01
N GLU A 100 5.72 10.75 -4.91
CA GLU A 100 6.08 9.39 -4.56
C GLU A 100 4.85 8.48 -4.39
N ILE A 101 3.76 9.02 -3.81
CA ILE A 101 2.50 8.30 -3.64
C ILE A 101 1.85 8.06 -5.01
N GLY A 102 1.91 9.06 -5.91
CA GLY A 102 1.46 8.92 -7.29
C GLY A 102 2.23 7.84 -8.04
N GLY A 103 3.56 7.85 -7.95
CA GLY A 103 4.43 6.83 -8.53
C GLY A 103 4.09 5.42 -8.04
N ILE A 104 3.92 5.23 -6.73
CA ILE A 104 3.53 3.93 -6.18
C ILE A 104 2.12 3.52 -6.65
N ALA A 105 1.18 4.47 -6.76
CA ALA A 105 -0.15 4.17 -7.29
C ALA A 105 -0.08 3.72 -8.76
N GLY A 106 0.82 4.32 -9.55
CA GLY A 106 1.14 3.88 -10.91
C GLY A 106 1.68 2.45 -10.98
N LEU A 107 2.65 2.11 -10.11
CA LEU A 107 3.17 0.73 -10.00
C LEU A 107 2.04 -0.28 -9.73
N ILE A 108 1.10 0.08 -8.83
CA ILE A 108 -0.05 -0.77 -8.48
C ILE A 108 -1.00 -0.95 -9.67
N LEU A 109 -1.35 0.14 -10.36
CA LEU A 109 -2.23 0.10 -11.53
C LEU A 109 -1.64 -0.74 -12.66
N ALA A 110 -0.34 -0.56 -12.95
CA ALA A 110 0.35 -1.35 -13.95
C ALA A 110 0.48 -2.82 -13.54
N GLY A 111 0.83 -3.10 -12.28
CA GLY A 111 0.84 -4.47 -11.75
C GLY A 111 -0.49 -5.19 -11.99
N ALA A 112 -1.61 -4.56 -11.65
CA ALA A 112 -2.93 -5.10 -11.94
C ALA A 112 -3.22 -5.27 -13.44
N ARG A 113 -2.86 -4.27 -14.26
CA ARG A 113 -3.06 -4.30 -15.72
C ARG A 113 -2.31 -5.42 -16.42
N TYR A 114 -1.14 -5.78 -15.91
CA TYR A 114 -0.27 -6.85 -16.42
C TYR A 114 -0.36 -8.15 -15.63
N GLN A 115 -1.30 -8.23 -14.67
CA GLN A 115 -1.57 -9.39 -13.83
C GLN A 115 -0.37 -9.83 -12.96
N ILE A 116 0.45 -8.87 -12.56
CA ILE A 116 1.60 -9.06 -11.68
C ILE A 116 1.19 -8.73 -10.24
N PRO A 117 1.39 -9.64 -9.26
CA PRO A 117 1.09 -9.36 -7.87
C PRO A 117 1.98 -8.22 -7.33
N VAL A 118 1.38 -7.36 -6.52
CA VAL A 118 2.03 -6.19 -5.92
C VAL A 118 2.02 -6.33 -4.40
N VAL A 119 3.20 -6.50 -3.82
CA VAL A 119 3.42 -6.53 -2.38
C VAL A 119 3.58 -5.09 -1.87
N ILE A 120 2.54 -4.59 -1.20
CA ILE A 120 2.56 -3.25 -0.61
C ILE A 120 3.29 -3.25 0.73
N ASP A 121 4.08 -2.21 0.98
CA ASP A 121 4.90 -2.05 2.18
C ASP A 121 4.12 -1.48 3.37
N GLY A 122 4.47 -0.27 3.84
CA GLY A 122 3.89 0.37 5.01
C GLY A 122 2.80 1.38 4.66
N PHE A 123 2.63 2.35 5.55
CA PHE A 123 1.51 3.30 5.48
C PHE A 123 1.47 4.13 4.19
N ILE A 124 2.62 4.55 3.67
CA ILE A 124 2.71 5.38 2.47
C ILE A 124 2.28 4.57 1.24
N SER A 125 2.81 3.34 1.08
CA SER A 125 2.34 2.40 0.05
C SER A 125 0.87 2.07 0.18
N GLY A 126 0.36 1.96 1.40
CA GLY A 126 -1.07 1.81 1.67
C GLY A 126 -1.90 3.02 1.18
N ALA A 127 -1.43 4.25 1.42
CA ALA A 127 -2.08 5.45 0.90
C ALA A 127 -2.07 5.48 -0.63
N ALA A 128 -0.98 5.06 -1.27
CA ALA A 128 -0.92 4.90 -2.73
C ALA A 128 -1.90 3.81 -3.23
N ALA A 129 -2.06 2.71 -2.48
CA ALA A 129 -3.04 1.69 -2.77
C ALA A 129 -4.49 2.20 -2.69
N LEU A 130 -4.80 3.13 -1.76
CA LEU A 130 -6.10 3.81 -1.75
C LEU A 130 -6.33 4.66 -3.01
N ILE A 131 -5.31 5.39 -3.47
CA ILE A 131 -5.39 6.17 -4.71
C ILE A 131 -5.63 5.23 -5.90
N ALA A 132 -4.83 4.18 -6.05
CA ALA A 132 -4.99 3.20 -7.12
C ALA A 132 -6.37 2.52 -7.09
N HIS A 133 -6.83 2.09 -5.90
CA HIS A 133 -8.15 1.47 -5.72
C HIS A 133 -9.31 2.44 -6.01
N SER A 134 -9.14 3.73 -5.70
CA SER A 134 -10.11 4.76 -6.06
C SER A 134 -10.22 4.97 -7.57
N LEU A 135 -9.14 4.76 -8.32
CA LEU A 135 -9.11 4.91 -9.78
C LEU A 135 -9.58 3.65 -10.50
N SER A 136 -9.23 2.48 -9.99
CA SER A 136 -9.65 1.17 -10.49
C SER A 136 -9.78 0.19 -9.33
N PRO A 137 -11.02 -0.13 -8.89
CA PRO A 137 -11.24 -1.12 -7.84
C PRO A 137 -10.66 -2.50 -8.14
N GLU A 138 -10.48 -2.83 -9.44
CA GLU A 138 -9.93 -4.07 -9.97
C GLU A 138 -8.46 -4.31 -9.60
N VAL A 139 -7.76 -3.32 -9.03
CA VAL A 139 -6.40 -3.54 -8.49
C VAL A 139 -6.38 -4.45 -7.28
N LYS A 140 -7.47 -4.50 -6.50
CA LYS A 140 -7.50 -5.16 -5.19
C LYS A 140 -7.05 -6.64 -5.21
N PRO A 141 -7.49 -7.50 -6.15
CA PRO A 141 -7.05 -8.90 -6.20
C PRO A 141 -5.55 -9.10 -6.42
N TYR A 142 -4.83 -8.08 -6.89
CA TYR A 142 -3.38 -8.12 -7.12
C TYR A 142 -2.57 -7.61 -5.93
N LEU A 143 -3.23 -7.03 -4.92
CA LEU A 143 -2.56 -6.47 -3.76
C LEU A 143 -2.28 -7.53 -2.69
N ILE A 144 -1.02 -7.60 -2.26
CA ILE A 144 -0.59 -8.39 -1.11
C ILE A 144 -0.08 -7.41 -0.05
N ALA A 145 -0.80 -7.31 1.07
CA ALA A 145 -0.33 -6.50 2.19
C ALA A 145 0.82 -7.22 2.91
N SER A 146 2.05 -6.70 2.82
CA SER A 146 3.19 -7.32 3.51
C SER A 146 2.97 -7.35 5.02
N HIS A 147 2.80 -6.17 5.64
CA HIS A 147 2.72 -6.04 7.07
C HIS A 147 1.72 -4.97 7.51
N GLN A 148 1.27 -5.07 8.77
CA GLN A 148 0.68 -3.92 9.43
C GLN A 148 1.78 -3.03 9.99
N SER A 149 1.88 -1.80 9.50
CA SER A 149 2.84 -0.83 10.03
C SER A 149 2.40 -0.36 11.42
N ALA A 150 3.36 0.07 12.25
CA ALA A 150 3.08 0.73 13.52
C ALA A 150 2.44 2.13 13.35
N GLU A 151 2.40 2.69 12.14
CA GLU A 151 1.62 3.89 11.86
C GLU A 151 0.10 3.59 11.93
N PRO A 152 -0.67 4.29 12.79
CA PRO A 152 -2.05 3.92 13.11
C PRO A 152 -2.99 4.00 11.90
N GLY A 153 -2.73 4.91 10.97
CA GLY A 153 -3.49 5.03 9.72
C GLY A 153 -3.39 3.79 8.82
N HIS A 154 -2.31 3.01 8.90
CA HIS A 154 -2.15 1.85 8.03
C HIS A 154 -3.21 0.78 8.33
N LYS A 155 -3.57 0.59 9.60
CA LYS A 155 -4.67 -0.32 9.96
C LYS A 155 -5.99 0.09 9.30
N LYS A 156 -6.31 1.39 9.27
CA LYS A 156 -7.53 1.90 8.61
C LYS A 156 -7.52 1.73 7.10
N VAL A 157 -6.35 1.91 6.48
CA VAL A 157 -6.15 1.63 5.06
C VAL A 157 -6.43 0.14 4.76
N LEU A 158 -5.83 -0.78 5.52
CA LEU A 158 -6.01 -2.22 5.31
C LEU A 158 -7.46 -2.66 5.55
N GLU A 159 -8.12 -2.13 6.59
CA GLU A 159 -9.55 -2.36 6.86
C GLU A 159 -10.42 -1.90 5.68
N TYR A 160 -10.18 -0.70 5.14
CA TYR A 160 -10.93 -0.15 4.01
C TYR A 160 -10.75 -0.98 2.73
N LEU A 161 -9.50 -1.37 2.43
CA LEU A 161 -9.19 -2.21 1.28
C LEU A 161 -9.62 -3.68 1.49
N GLY A 162 -9.93 -4.09 2.71
CA GLY A 162 -10.23 -5.47 3.08
C GLY A 162 -9.04 -6.40 2.85
N LEU A 163 -7.82 -5.93 3.16
CA LEU A 163 -6.58 -6.68 3.04
C LEU A 163 -6.13 -7.19 4.41
N LYS A 164 -5.69 -8.45 4.47
CA LYS A 164 -5.07 -9.03 5.66
C LYS A 164 -3.55 -9.01 5.48
N PRO A 165 -2.78 -8.40 6.39
CA PRO A 165 -1.33 -8.38 6.29
C PRO A 165 -0.73 -9.77 6.55
N LEU A 166 0.39 -10.08 5.90
CA LEU A 166 1.10 -11.35 6.11
C LEU A 166 1.72 -11.43 7.51
N PHE A 167 2.24 -10.31 8.04
CA PHE A 167 2.85 -10.25 9.37
C PHE A 167 2.61 -8.92 10.10
N ASN A 168 2.90 -8.91 11.41
CA ASN A 168 2.88 -7.71 12.24
C ASN A 168 4.11 -7.73 13.15
N LEU A 169 5.11 -6.92 12.81
CA LEU A 169 6.42 -6.87 13.45
C LEU A 169 6.78 -5.46 13.94
N ASP A 170 5.77 -4.60 14.14
CA ASP A 170 5.92 -3.19 14.56
C ASP A 170 6.87 -2.36 13.66
N LEU A 171 6.94 -2.70 12.37
CA LEU A 171 7.78 -1.98 11.39
C LEU A 171 7.19 -0.61 11.04
N ARG A 172 8.08 0.35 10.81
CA ARG A 172 7.76 1.76 10.52
C ARG A 172 8.86 2.51 9.78
N LEU A 173 9.79 1.79 9.15
CA LEU A 173 10.87 2.41 8.39
C LEU A 173 10.37 2.92 7.03
N GLY A 174 9.55 2.12 6.33
CA GLY A 174 9.19 2.37 4.94
C GLY A 174 10.24 1.76 4.00
N GLU A 175 10.52 2.45 2.90
CA GLU A 175 11.57 2.10 1.91
C GLU A 175 11.36 0.74 1.22
N GLY A 176 10.20 0.11 1.38
CA GLY A 176 9.93 -1.22 0.81
C GLY A 176 10.51 -2.36 1.64
N THR A 177 10.93 -2.09 2.87
CA THR A 177 11.53 -3.12 3.75
C THR A 177 10.55 -4.22 4.12
N GLY A 178 9.30 -3.89 4.44
CA GLY A 178 8.25 -4.87 4.66
C GLY A 178 7.86 -5.59 3.38
N SER A 179 7.78 -4.89 2.23
CA SER A 179 7.50 -5.56 0.95
C SER A 179 8.57 -6.57 0.57
N ALA A 180 9.85 -6.25 0.79
CA ALA A 180 10.96 -7.16 0.53
C ALA A 180 10.85 -8.45 1.37
N ILE A 181 10.54 -8.33 2.66
CA ILE A 181 10.28 -9.48 3.54
C ILE A 181 9.03 -10.25 3.06
N GLY A 182 7.98 -9.53 2.66
CA GLY A 182 6.73 -10.11 2.16
C GLY A 182 6.94 -10.95 0.89
N ILE A 183 7.81 -10.53 -0.02
CA ILE A 183 8.16 -11.29 -1.23
C ILE A 183 8.74 -12.66 -0.88
N PHE A 184 9.62 -12.76 0.13
CA PHE A 184 10.13 -14.06 0.58
C PHE A 184 9.05 -14.99 1.13
N LEU A 185 8.01 -14.45 1.79
CA LEU A 185 6.88 -15.25 2.23
C LEU A 185 6.02 -15.74 1.05
N VAL A 186 5.86 -14.90 0.02
CA VAL A 186 5.20 -15.31 -1.24
C VAL A 186 5.99 -16.44 -1.89
N GLU A 187 7.31 -16.30 -2.02
CA GLU A 187 8.18 -17.35 -2.57
C GLU A 187 8.08 -18.64 -1.75
N ALA A 188 8.12 -18.56 -0.42
CA ALA A 188 7.97 -19.72 0.45
C ALA A 188 6.63 -20.43 0.23
N SER A 189 5.54 -19.68 0.02
CA SER A 189 4.23 -20.26 -0.29
C SER A 189 4.22 -21.02 -1.62
N LEU A 190 4.91 -20.51 -2.64
CA LEU A 190 5.05 -21.16 -3.93
C LEU A 190 5.86 -22.46 -3.81
N LYS A 191 6.95 -22.45 -3.03
CA LYS A 191 7.74 -23.67 -2.78
C LYS A 191 6.94 -24.72 -2.03
N ILE A 192 6.15 -24.33 -1.03
CA ILE A 192 5.25 -25.25 -0.34
C ILE A 192 4.26 -25.88 -1.32
N LEU A 193 3.70 -25.11 -2.26
CA LEU A 193 2.75 -25.65 -3.23
C LEU A 193 3.41 -26.58 -4.26
N ASN A 194 4.60 -26.23 -4.73
CA ASN A 194 5.23 -26.90 -5.88
C ASN A 194 6.21 -28.03 -5.50
N GLU A 195 6.81 -27.97 -4.31
CA GLU A 195 7.90 -28.85 -3.90
C GLU A 195 7.57 -29.76 -2.71
N MET A 196 6.48 -29.48 -1.99
CA MET A 196 6.07 -30.34 -0.88
C MET A 196 5.46 -31.64 -1.42
N ALA A 197 6.02 -32.78 -1.00
CA ALA A 197 5.52 -34.09 -1.38
C ALA A 197 4.05 -34.27 -0.99
N THR A 198 3.27 -34.84 -1.91
CA THR A 198 1.90 -35.28 -1.61
C THR A 198 1.90 -36.42 -0.59
N PHE A 199 0.76 -36.68 0.06
CA PHE A 199 0.63 -37.79 1.01
C PHE A 199 1.04 -39.15 0.40
N THR A 200 0.75 -39.35 -0.89
CA THR A 200 1.13 -40.55 -1.63
C THR A 200 2.66 -40.64 -1.81
N GLU A 201 3.30 -39.55 -2.23
CA GLU A 201 4.76 -39.49 -2.41
C GLU A 201 5.53 -39.60 -1.09
N ALA A 202 4.97 -39.05 -0.01
CA ALA A 202 5.55 -39.10 1.33
C ALA A 202 5.30 -40.45 2.06
N GLY A 203 4.55 -41.38 1.45
CA GLY A 203 4.24 -42.69 2.05
C GLY A 203 3.38 -42.60 3.31
N VAL A 204 2.59 -41.53 3.44
CA VAL A 204 1.71 -41.31 4.59
C VAL A 204 0.36 -41.95 4.28
N SER A 205 -0.06 -42.90 5.13
CA SER A 205 -1.36 -43.57 4.97
C SER A 205 -2.50 -42.56 5.16
N GLU A 206 -3.35 -42.40 4.15
CA GLU A 206 -4.62 -41.68 4.29
C GLU A 206 -5.44 -42.35 5.41
N LYS A 207 -5.66 -41.63 6.53
CA LYS A 207 -6.69 -42.07 7.47
C LYS A 207 -8.04 -41.87 6.78
N ILE A 208 -8.69 -42.98 6.43
CA ILE A 208 -10.10 -43.02 6.08
C ILE A 208 -10.86 -42.55 7.32
N GLU A 209 -11.41 -41.33 7.29
CA GLU A 209 -12.37 -40.90 8.30
C GLU A 209 -13.69 -41.65 8.06
N ASN A 210 -13.96 -42.63 8.93
CA ASN A 210 -15.32 -43.10 9.16
C ASN A 210 -16.03 -42.07 10.04
N THR A 211 -16.71 -41.10 9.43
CA THR A 211 -17.82 -40.33 10.04
C THR A 211 -18.81 -39.91 8.99
#